data_AF-A0AAP7N8K4-F1
#
_entry.id   AF-A0AAP7N8K4-F1
#
_cell.length_a   1.000
_cell.length_b   1.000
_cell.length_c   1.000
_cell.angle_alpha   90.00
_cell.angle_beta   90.00
_cell.angle_gamma   90.00
#
_symmetry.space_group_name_H-M   'P 1'
#
loop_
_entity.id
_entity.type
_entity.pdbx_description
1 polymer ?
#
loop_
_entity_poly.entity_id
_entity_poly.type
_entity_poly.pdbx_seq_one_letter_code
_entity_poly.pdbx_strand_id
1 'polypeptide(L)' 'MFLESHVWLRNQVTVVISESVATHEQAIANLKAQGGVCLSDHCRQNTLGSVIVNSKRSVWPLTKAERVELDGRN' A
#
# COMPACT_ATOMS: atom_id res chain seq x y z
N MET A 1 -5.39 2.66 2.61
CA MET A 1 -5.07 2.64 1.17
C MET A 1 -3.63 3.07 1.09
N PHE A 2 -2.80 2.39 0.31
CA PHE A 2 -1.42 2.79 0.10
C PHE A 2 -1.10 2.77 -1.40
N LEU A 3 -0.13 3.59 -1.78
CA LEU A 3 0.42 3.67 -3.11
C LEU A 3 1.70 2.86 -3.14
N GLU A 4 1.92 2.13 -4.22
CA GLU A 4 3.06 1.26 -4.45
C GLU A 4 3.56 1.49 -5.87
N SER A 5 4.82 1.90 -6.01
CA SER A 5 5.45 2.02 -7.33
C SER A 5 6.79 1.32 -7.36
N HIS A 6 7.11 0.74 -8.52
CA HIS A 6 8.40 0.13 -8.80
C HIS A 6 9.22 1.05 -9.68
N VAL A 7 10.43 1.37 -9.24
CA VAL A 7 11.35 2.24 -9.98
C VAL A 7 12.64 1.47 -10.27
N TRP A 8 13.00 1.39 -11.55
CA TRP A 8 14.30 0.87 -11.97
C TRP A 8 15.35 1.96 -11.83
N LEU A 9 16.39 1.71 -11.03
CA LEU A 9 17.51 2.63 -10.85
C LEU A 9 18.77 1.83 -10.49
N ARG A 10 19.91 2.16 -11.11
CA ARG A 10 21.21 1.54 -10.81
C ARG A 10 21.18 0.00 -10.84
N ASN A 11 20.51 -0.57 -11.84
CA ASN A 11 20.38 -2.02 -12.03
C ASN A 11 19.63 -2.75 -10.89
N GLN A 12 18.77 -2.03 -10.17
CA GLN A 12 17.94 -2.56 -9.08
C GLN A 12 16.50 -2.03 -9.21
N VAL A 13 15.55 -2.79 -8.68
CA VAL A 13 14.16 -2.34 -8.53
C VAL A 13 13.99 -1.80 -7.11
N THR A 14 13.69 -0.51 -7.02
CA THR A 14 13.31 0.15 -5.77
C THR A 14 11.79 0.19 -5.67
N VAL A 15 11.24 -0.33 -4.57
CA VAL A 15 9.81 -0.27 -4.27
C VAL A 15 9.56 0.96 -3.38
N VAL A 16 8.68 1.86 -3.82
CA VAL A 16 8.22 3.01 -3.04
C VAL A 16 6.82 2.71 -2.54
N ILE A 17 6.62 2.74 -1.22
CA ILE A 17 5.32 2.53 -0.58
C ILE A 17 5.00 3.73 0.29
N SER A 18 3.80 4.30 0.14
CA SER A 18 3.36 5.40 1.01
C SER A 18 1.84 5.49 1.10
N GLU A 19 1.34 6.14 2.15
CA GLU A 19 -0.11 6.35 2.35
C GLU A 19 -0.59 7.73 1.84
N SER A 20 0.34 8.60 1.43
CA SER A 20 0.08 9.98 1.00
C SER A 20 0.55 10.19 -0.44
N VAL A 21 -0.35 10.65 -1.32
CA VAL A 21 -0.05 10.97 -2.72
C VAL A 21 1.11 11.96 -2.83
N ALA A 22 1.08 13.04 -2.06
CA ALA A 22 2.12 14.08 -2.13
C ALA A 22 3.51 13.54 -1.78
N THR A 23 3.59 12.71 -0.74
CA THR A 23 4.86 12.08 -0.32
C THR A 23 5.32 11.06 -1.35
N HIS A 24 4.40 10.31 -1.94
CA HIS A 24 4.66 9.31 -2.97
C HIS A 24 5.28 9.93 -4.22
N GLU A 25 4.61 10.95 -4.75
CA GLU A 25 5.02 11.63 -5.96
C GLU A 25 6.38 12.31 -5.78
N GLN A 26 6.61 12.93 -4.61
CA GLN A 26 7.91 13.53 -4.29
C GLN A 26 9.03 12.48 -4.27
N ALA A 27 8.79 11.30 -3.68
CA ALA A 27 9.77 10.22 -3.65
C ALA A 27 10.08 9.70 -5.07
N ILE A 28 9.05 9.49 -5.91
CA ILE A 28 9.22 9.08 -7.30
C ILE A 28 9.96 10.14 -8.11
N ALA A 29 9.63 11.43 -7.94
CA ALA A 29 10.30 12.54 -8.61
C ALA A 29 11.79 12.58 -8.28
N ASN A 30 12.15 12.38 -7.00
CA ASN A 30 13.54 12.31 -6.56
C ASN A 30 14.29 11.11 -7.18
N LEU A 31 13.64 9.97 -7.36
CA LEU A 31 14.24 8.81 -8.01
C LEU A 31 14.39 9.02 -9.52
N LYS A 32 13.41 9.65 -10.18
CA LYS A 32 13.49 10.03 -11.59
C LYS A 32 14.61 11.04 -11.85
N ALA A 33 14.79 12.03 -10.98
CA ALA A 33 15.88 13.01 -11.06
C ALA A 33 17.28 12.35 -10.99
N GLN A 34 17.39 11.18 -10.37
CA GLN A 34 18.61 10.38 -10.32
C GLN A 34 18.79 9.45 -11.54
N GLY A 35 17.91 9.54 -12.55
CA GLY A 35 17.91 8.68 -13.73
C GLY A 35 17.05 7.42 -13.58
N GLY A 36 16.16 7.37 -12.58
CA GLY A 36 15.25 6.25 -12.37
C GLY A 36 14.08 6.24 -13.35
N VAL A 37 13.62 5.05 -13.73
CA VAL A 37 12.46 4.86 -14.62
C VAL A 37 11.35 4.14 -13.85
N CYS A 38 10.15 4.73 -13.82
CA CYS A 38 8.99 4.08 -13.21
C CYS A 38 8.52 2.92 -14.10
N LEU A 39 8.50 1.72 -13.55
CA LEU A 39 8.05 0.50 -14.24
C LEU A 39 6.55 0.28 -14.06
N SER A 40 6.03 0.54 -12.86
CA SER A 40 4.63 0.36 -12.52
C SER A 40 4.23 1.27 -11.37
N ASP A 41 2.98 1.73 -11.38
CA ASP A 41 2.37 2.50 -10.32
C ASP A 41 0.99 1.93 -9.98
N HIS A 42 0.78 1.59 -8.72
CA HIS A 42 -0.41 0.92 -8.23
C HIS A 42 -0.93 1.62 -6.97
N CYS A 43 -2.23 1.93 -6.98
CA CYS A 43 -2.95 2.26 -5.77
C CYS A 43 -3.62 1.00 -5.22
N ARG A 44 -3.22 0.58 -4.01
CA ARG A 44 -3.81 -0.54 -3.29
C ARG A 44 -4.77 0.00 -2.25
N GLN A 45 -6.05 -0.27 -2.44
CA GLN A 45 -7.02 -0.11 -1.36
C GLN A 45 -6.67 -1.10 -0.25
N ASN A 46 -6.80 -0.68 1.01
CA ASN A 46 -6.65 -1.60 2.14
C ASN A 46 -7.86 -2.52 2.11
N THR A 47 -7.84 -3.56 1.28
CA THR A 47 -8.81 -4.63 1.35
C THR A 47 -8.54 -5.35 2.65
N LEU A 48 -9.48 -5.23 3.59
CA LEU A 48 -9.49 -5.82 4.95
C LEU A 48 -8.36 -6.83 5.20
N GLY A 49 -7.48 -6.50 6.15
CA GLY A 49 -6.43 -7.41 6.59
C GLY A 49 -7.06 -8.70 7.11
N SER A 50 -6.55 -9.85 6.68
CA SER A 50 -6.98 -11.13 7.21
C SER A 50 -5.86 -11.74 8.02
N VAL A 51 -6.15 -12.11 9.27
CA VAL A 51 -5.22 -12.85 10.14
C VAL A 51 -5.65 -14.31 10.17
N ILE A 52 -4.70 -15.23 10.14
CA ILE A 52 -4.99 -16.66 10.32
C ILE A 52 -4.96 -16.95 11.81
N VAL A 53 -6.10 -17.36 12.38
CA VAL A 53 -6.23 -17.79 13.77
C VAL A 53 -6.70 -19.24 13.76
N ASN A 54 -5.95 -20.15 14.39
CA ASN A 54 -6.27 -21.58 14.43
C ASN A 54 -6.57 -22.16 13.04
N SER A 55 -5.72 -21.86 12.06
CA SER A 55 -5.86 -22.30 10.66
C SER A 55 -7.14 -21.83 9.96
N LYS A 56 -7.89 -20.88 10.55
CA LYS A 56 -9.03 -20.22 9.93
C LYS A 56 -8.66 -18.79 9.59
N ARG A 57 -8.98 -18.37 8.37
CA ARG A 57 -8.80 -16.99 7.92
C ARG A 57 -9.88 -16.13 8.56
N SER A 58 -9.48 -15.31 9.53
CA SER A 58 -10.35 -14.34 10.19
C SER A 58 -10.13 -12.96 9.57
N VAL A 59 -11.22 -12.32 9.15
CA VAL A 59 -11.19 -10.93 8.71
C VAL A 59 -10.96 -10.05 9.94
N TRP A 60 -9.89 -9.26 9.94
CA TRP A 60 -9.61 -8.31 11.00
C TRP A 60 -9.83 -6.89 10.48
N PRO A 61 -10.74 -6.10 11.07
CA PRO A 61 -10.91 -4.72 10.64
C PRO A 61 -9.61 -3.95 10.89
N LEU A 62 -9.06 -3.34 9.84
CA LEU A 62 -7.81 -2.60 9.91
C LEU A 62 -8.02 -1.20 10.49
N THR A 63 -9.26 -0.71 10.53
CA THR A 63 -9.61 0.61 11.07
C THR A 63 -10.75 0.54 12.08
N LYS A 64 -10.82 1.54 12.97
CA LYS A 64 -11.92 1.67 13.95
C LYS A 64 -13.29 1.85 13.30
N ALA A 65 -13.38 2.48 12.12
CA ALA A 65 -14.63 2.70 11.41
C ALA A 65 -15.23 1.38 10.89
N GLU A 66 -14.39 0.52 10.31
CA GLU A 66 -14.81 -0.81 9.82
C GLU A 66 -15.24 -1.74 10.97
N ARG A 67 -14.70 -1.55 12.18
CA ARG A 67 -15.16 -2.27 13.39
C ARG A 67 -16.62 -1.93 13.74
N VAL A 68 -17.03 -0.67 13.56
CA VAL A 68 -18.40 -0.21 13.86
C VAL A 68 -19.40 -0.79 12.87
N GLU A 69 -19.06 -0.90 11.58
CA GLU A 69 -19.93 -1.52 10.58
C GLU A 69 -20.11 -3.03 10.77
N LEU A 70 -19.09 -3.72 11.29
CA LEU A 70 -19.16 -5.14 11.62
C LEU A 70 -20.01 -5.42 12.87
N ASP A 71 -19.98 -4.51 13.86
CA ASP A 71 -20.77 -4.63 15.10
C ASP A 71 -22.27 -4.34 14.86
N GLY A 72 -22.60 -3.46 13.91
CA GLY A 72 -23.99 -3.15 13.54
C GLY A 72 -24.69 -4.18 12.66
N ARG A 73 -24.02 -5.27 12.27
CA ARG A 73 -24.58 -6.37 11.46
C ARG A 73 -24.84 -7.67 12.25
N ASN A 74 -24.74 -7.62 13.58
CA ASN A 74 -25.08 -8.72 14.48
C ASN A 74 -26.49 -8.57 15.07
#